data_AF-A0A4Q2Z5P1-F1
#
_entry.id   AF-A0A4Q2Z5P1-F1
#
_cell.length_a   1.000
_cell.length_b   1.000
_cell.length_c   1.000
_cell.angle_alpha   90.00
_cell.angle_beta   90.00
_cell.angle_gamma   90.00
#
_symmetry.space_group_name_H-M   'P 1'
#
loop_
_entity.id
_entity.type
_entity.pdbx_description
1 polymer ?
#
loop_
_entity_poly.entity_id
_entity_poly.type
_entity_poly.pdbx_seq_one_letter_code
_entity_poly.pdbx_strand_id
1 'polypeptide(L)'
;PSASTQNYDPTSKWPATGEAMKVTWMDLEDIESPKDDLRVRGFKAGAARFARGEGIHLVGKSFFICCTDGGPSRRGQIFKLDPSGDAAKEDSLELFLQPEISDLLTNGDNLCPAPWGGIVICEDLIDPTFSPAAHVRCVTPEGKIFTLARNSSGQGEFAGGCFSPDGKWFFINLQTRGITVAVTGPWEKA
;
A
#
# COMPACT_ATOMS: atom_id res chain seq x y z
N PRO A 1 21.85 -6.44 11.14
CA PRO A 1 21.13 -7.28 10.14
C PRO A 1 20.08 -6.41 9.44
N SER A 2 20.01 -6.47 8.11
CA SER A 2 19.01 -5.75 7.31
C SER A 2 17.72 -6.55 7.18
N ALA A 3 16.57 -5.88 7.03
CA ALA A 3 15.27 -6.55 6.92
C ALA A 3 14.73 -6.47 5.48
N SER A 4 14.64 -7.61 4.79
CA SER A 4 14.08 -7.65 3.43
C SER A 4 12.57 -7.89 3.48
N THR A 5 11.77 -6.82 3.60
CA THR A 5 10.31 -6.90 3.75
C THR A 5 9.54 -7.31 2.50
N GLN A 6 10.25 -7.45 1.37
CA GLN A 6 9.68 -7.81 0.07
C GLN A 6 9.02 -9.20 0.02
N ASN A 7 9.50 -10.15 0.82
CA ASN A 7 8.97 -11.52 0.91
C ASN A 7 8.81 -12.24 -0.46
N TYR A 8 9.79 -12.14 -1.36
CA TYR A 8 9.69 -12.74 -2.69
C TYR A 8 9.96 -14.25 -2.73
N ASP A 9 10.67 -14.78 -1.73
CA ASP A 9 11.02 -16.19 -1.65
C ASP A 9 9.95 -16.95 -0.85
N PRO A 10 9.18 -17.87 -1.47
CA PRO A 10 8.13 -18.63 -0.80
C PRO A 10 8.66 -19.56 0.31
N THR A 11 9.97 -19.81 0.35
CA THR A 11 10.59 -20.69 1.36
C THR A 11 11.07 -19.92 2.60
N SER A 12 11.09 -18.59 2.53
CA SER A 12 11.51 -17.74 3.63
C SER A 12 10.51 -17.81 4.79
N LYS A 13 11.02 -17.86 6.02
CA LYS A 13 10.18 -17.70 7.21
C LYS A 13 9.80 -16.22 7.33
N TRP A 14 8.53 -15.94 7.06
CA TRP A 14 7.96 -14.59 7.11
C TRP A 14 6.91 -14.50 8.21
N PRO A 15 6.77 -13.36 8.92
CA PRO A 15 5.66 -13.13 9.83
C PRO A 15 4.32 -13.30 9.11
N ALA A 16 3.34 -13.85 9.83
CA ALA A 16 1.99 -13.99 9.30
C ALA A 16 1.29 -12.61 9.19
N THR A 17 0.26 -12.51 8.37
CA THR A 17 -0.62 -11.32 8.36
C THR A 17 -1.13 -11.01 9.76
N GLY A 18 -0.99 -9.76 10.20
CA GLY A 18 -1.34 -9.31 11.55
C GLY A 18 -0.31 -9.62 12.65
N GLU A 19 0.80 -10.29 12.33
CA GLU A 19 1.90 -10.47 13.27
C GLU A 19 2.73 -9.19 13.38
N ALA A 20 2.91 -8.71 14.60
CA ALA A 20 3.63 -7.47 14.87
C ALA A 20 5.16 -7.69 14.84
N MET A 21 5.84 -6.85 14.06
CA MET A 21 7.28 -6.69 14.04
C MET A 21 7.67 -5.40 14.75
N LYS A 22 8.76 -5.43 15.50
CA LYS A 22 9.33 -4.23 16.14
C LYS A 22 9.99 -3.33 15.10
N VAL A 23 9.77 -2.03 15.21
CA VAL A 23 10.37 -1.01 14.36
C VAL A 23 11.28 -0.12 15.18
N THR A 24 12.44 0.16 14.60
CA THR A 24 13.37 1.20 15.08
C THR A 24 13.73 2.08 13.90
N TRP A 25 13.94 3.36 14.16
CA TRP A 25 14.35 4.33 13.16
C TRP A 25 15.87 4.50 13.22
N MET A 26 16.47 4.73 12.06
CA MET A 26 17.89 5.03 11.95
C MET A 26 18.09 6.25 11.07
N ASP A 27 18.98 7.14 11.49
CA ASP A 27 19.41 8.26 10.68
C ASP A 27 20.32 7.76 9.56
N LEU A 28 20.22 8.40 8.40
CA LEU A 28 21.13 8.21 7.28
C LEU A 28 21.84 9.52 7.01
N GLU A 29 23.17 9.47 6.92
CA GLU A 29 23.98 10.61 6.50
C GLU A 29 23.89 10.82 4.99
N ASP A 30 24.34 11.95 4.44
CA ASP A 30 24.44 12.22 2.99
C ASP A 30 23.16 11.95 2.18
N ILE A 31 21.99 12.37 2.69
CA ILE A 31 20.66 12.03 2.14
C ILE A 31 20.40 12.56 0.73
N GLU A 32 21.09 13.62 0.32
CA GLU A 32 21.03 14.15 -1.07
C GLU A 32 21.49 13.10 -2.10
N SER A 33 22.27 12.10 -1.67
CA SER A 33 22.61 10.91 -2.47
C SER A 33 23.03 11.21 -3.92
N PRO A 34 24.02 12.08 -4.18
CA PRO A 34 24.47 12.43 -5.54
C PRO A 34 25.02 11.22 -6.33
N LYS A 35 25.31 10.11 -5.64
CA LYS A 35 25.77 8.84 -6.21
C LYS A 35 24.65 7.84 -6.48
N ASP A 36 23.39 8.19 -6.19
CA ASP A 36 22.24 7.29 -6.28
C ASP A 36 22.42 5.98 -5.48
N ASP A 37 23.03 6.04 -4.30
CA ASP A 37 23.40 4.85 -3.50
C ASP A 37 22.65 4.73 -2.17
N LEU A 38 21.81 5.71 -1.79
CA LEU A 38 21.12 5.77 -0.49
C LEU A 38 20.39 4.48 -0.14
N ARG A 39 19.60 3.93 -1.08
CA ARG A 39 18.86 2.67 -0.89
C ARG A 39 19.78 1.46 -0.66
N VAL A 40 20.96 1.45 -1.30
CA VAL A 40 21.93 0.35 -1.20
C VAL A 40 22.65 0.41 0.15
N ARG A 41 23.17 1.57 0.52
CA ARG A 41 23.90 1.74 1.79
C ARG A 41 22.97 1.71 3.00
N GLY A 42 21.75 2.25 2.88
CA GLY A 42 20.73 2.17 3.92
C GLY A 42 20.38 0.72 4.23
N PHE A 43 20.10 -0.09 3.20
CA PHE A 43 19.87 -1.52 3.40
C PHE A 43 21.08 -2.21 4.02
N LYS A 44 22.30 -1.97 3.51
CA LYS A 44 23.53 -2.53 4.10
C LYS A 44 23.73 -2.15 5.57
N ALA A 45 23.28 -0.96 5.96
CA ALA A 45 23.39 -0.44 7.33
C ALA A 45 22.29 -0.99 8.27
N GLY A 46 21.22 -1.58 7.73
CA GLY A 46 20.18 -2.24 8.53
C GLY A 46 18.74 -1.84 8.17
N ALA A 47 18.54 -0.86 7.29
CA ALA A 47 17.20 -0.40 6.92
C ALA A 47 16.34 -1.52 6.33
N ALA A 48 15.03 -1.43 6.53
CA ALA A 48 14.08 -2.30 5.88
C ALA A 48 13.96 -1.97 4.38
N ARG A 49 13.79 -2.99 3.54
CA ARG A 49 13.55 -2.82 2.10
C ARG A 49 12.19 -3.38 1.72
N PHE A 50 11.27 -2.47 1.40
CA PHE A 50 9.93 -2.77 0.92
C PHE A 50 9.93 -3.05 -0.59
N ALA A 51 8.94 -3.83 -1.04
CA ALA A 51 8.79 -4.21 -2.44
C ALA A 51 8.03 -3.13 -3.21
N ARG A 52 8.76 -2.28 -3.95
CA ARG A 52 8.17 -1.16 -4.71
C ARG A 52 7.18 -0.35 -3.85
N GLY A 53 7.71 0.35 -2.85
CA GLY A 53 6.88 1.19 -1.99
C GLY A 53 6.40 2.42 -2.74
N GLU A 54 5.18 2.40 -3.26
CA GLU A 54 4.61 3.48 -4.08
C GLU A 54 3.84 4.50 -3.19
N GLY A 55 2.73 4.08 -2.57
CA GLY A 55 1.90 4.94 -1.72
C GLY A 55 2.12 4.78 -0.21
N ILE A 56 2.22 5.89 0.52
CA ILE A 56 2.21 5.91 1.99
C ILE A 56 1.22 6.95 2.50
N HIS A 57 0.26 6.55 3.34
CA HIS A 57 -0.75 7.47 3.90
C HIS A 57 -1.06 7.20 5.37
N LEU A 58 -1.29 8.27 6.13
CA LEU A 58 -1.76 8.22 7.51
C LEU A 58 -3.28 8.02 7.54
N VAL A 59 -3.75 6.99 8.24
CA VAL A 59 -5.18 6.76 8.53
C VAL A 59 -5.36 6.53 10.02
N GLY A 60 -6.14 7.42 10.65
CA GLY A 60 -6.20 7.52 12.10
C GLY A 60 -4.82 7.84 12.66
N LYS A 61 -4.22 6.88 13.37
CA LYS A 61 -2.88 7.01 13.96
C LYS A 61 -1.79 6.22 13.24
N SER A 62 -2.14 5.43 12.22
CA SER A 62 -1.24 4.45 11.61
C SER A 62 -0.95 4.80 10.17
N PHE A 63 0.28 4.58 9.73
CA PHE A 63 0.68 4.71 8.33
C PHE A 63 0.43 3.39 7.61
N PHE A 64 -0.16 3.46 6.42
CA PHE A 64 -0.29 2.34 5.52
C PHE A 64 0.69 2.52 4.38
N ILE A 65 1.44 1.47 4.06
CA ILE A 65 2.50 1.46 3.04
C ILE A 65 2.11 0.43 1.98
N CYS A 66 1.91 0.87 0.75
CA CYS A 66 1.57 0.03 -0.38
C CYS A 66 2.84 -0.46 -1.09
N CYS A 67 2.98 -1.77 -1.20
CA CYS A 67 4.12 -2.45 -1.80
C CYS A 67 3.64 -3.23 -3.02
N THR A 68 3.82 -2.69 -4.22
CA THR A 68 3.11 -3.13 -5.42
C THR A 68 3.34 -4.58 -5.80
N ASP A 69 4.56 -5.08 -5.69
CA ASP A 69 4.91 -6.42 -6.14
C ASP A 69 5.41 -7.34 -5.02
N GLY A 70 5.13 -6.96 -3.78
CA GLY A 70 5.47 -7.73 -2.58
C GLY A 70 4.81 -9.11 -2.51
N GLY A 71 5.39 -9.96 -1.68
CA GLY A 71 4.90 -11.31 -1.40
C GLY A 71 5.36 -12.36 -2.42
N PRO A 72 5.20 -13.65 -2.10
CA PRO A 72 5.74 -14.74 -2.93
C PRO A 72 5.07 -14.84 -4.29
N SER A 73 3.79 -14.46 -4.38
CA SER A 73 3.00 -14.42 -5.61
C SER A 73 3.19 -13.14 -6.43
N ARG A 74 3.98 -12.18 -5.93
CA ARG A 74 4.20 -10.85 -6.55
C ARG A 74 2.93 -10.03 -6.78
N ARG A 75 1.85 -10.33 -6.04
CA ARG A 75 0.55 -9.65 -6.13
C ARG A 75 0.46 -8.36 -5.31
N GLY A 76 1.45 -8.10 -4.46
CA GLY A 76 1.52 -6.90 -3.64
C GLY A 76 1.22 -7.14 -2.17
N GLN A 77 1.59 -6.17 -1.34
CA GLN A 77 1.40 -6.18 0.10
C GLN A 77 0.98 -4.80 0.57
N ILE A 78 0.17 -4.73 1.63
CA ILE A 78 -0.01 -3.51 2.42
C ILE A 78 0.59 -3.77 3.80
N PHE A 79 1.48 -2.89 4.23
CA PHE A 79 1.95 -2.86 5.61
C PHE A 79 1.24 -1.76 6.39
N LYS A 80 1.03 -2.00 7.68
CA LYS A 80 0.55 -0.99 8.61
C LYS A 80 1.62 -0.74 9.66
N LEU A 81 2.02 0.51 9.79
CA LEU A 81 2.97 1.01 10.77
C LEU A 81 2.20 1.81 11.82
N ASP A 82 2.24 1.32 13.06
CA ASP A 82 1.69 1.99 14.23
C ASP A 82 2.83 2.69 14.99
N PRO A 83 2.96 4.03 14.88
CA PRO A 83 3.88 4.78 15.72
C PRO A 83 3.40 4.76 17.17
N SER A 84 4.35 4.58 18.09
CA SER A 84 4.13 4.60 19.53
C SER A 84 3.79 6.00 20.05
N GLY A 85 4.17 7.04 19.30
CA GLY A 85 4.05 8.45 19.69
C GLY A 85 5.06 8.88 20.76
N ASP A 86 6.02 8.01 21.10
CA ASP A 86 7.02 8.22 22.14
C ASP A 86 8.38 7.70 21.65
N ALA A 87 9.36 8.59 21.50
CA ALA A 87 10.68 8.23 20.98
C ALA A 87 11.42 7.19 21.86
N ALA A 88 11.00 6.99 23.12
CA ALA A 88 11.55 5.96 23.99
C ALA A 88 10.91 4.56 23.81
N LYS A 89 9.88 4.43 22.98
CA LYS A 89 9.16 3.18 22.73
C LYS A 89 9.36 2.71 21.29
N GLU A 90 9.33 1.39 21.12
CA GLU A 90 9.36 0.78 19.80
C GLU A 90 8.03 1.03 19.08
N ASP A 91 8.11 1.36 17.79
CA ASP A 91 6.96 1.35 16.90
C ASP A 91 6.68 -0.10 16.45
N SER A 92 5.50 -0.36 15.88
CA SER A 92 5.17 -1.69 15.35
C SER A 92 4.80 -1.65 13.88
N LEU A 93 5.29 -2.62 13.12
CA LEU A 93 4.92 -2.87 11.74
C LEU A 93 4.21 -4.21 11.65
N GLU A 94 3.08 -4.28 10.96
CA GLU A 94 2.42 -5.54 10.62
C GLU A 94 2.24 -5.66 9.11
N LEU A 95 2.31 -6.89 8.61
CA LEU A 95 1.80 -7.21 7.29
C LEU A 95 0.26 -7.19 7.38
N PHE A 96 -0.36 -6.13 6.88
CA PHE A 96 -1.79 -5.90 7.01
C PHE A 96 -2.60 -6.67 5.95
N LEU A 97 -2.08 -6.74 4.72
CA LEU A 97 -2.71 -7.45 3.61
C LEU A 97 -1.65 -8.07 2.69
N GLN A 98 -1.78 -9.37 2.42
CA GLN A 98 -1.02 -10.08 1.38
C GLN A 98 -1.95 -11.14 0.74
N PRO A 99 -2.39 -10.94 -0.51
CA PRO A 99 -3.14 -11.96 -1.23
C PRO A 99 -2.19 -13.03 -1.77
N GLU A 100 -2.47 -14.30 -1.46
CA GLU A 100 -1.70 -15.42 -2.01
C GLU A 100 -2.12 -15.69 -3.47
N ILE A 101 -3.40 -16.01 -3.69
CA ILE A 101 -3.95 -16.40 -5.01
C ILE A 101 -5.24 -15.63 -5.35
N SER A 102 -5.79 -14.85 -4.41
CA SER A 102 -7.03 -14.11 -4.63
C SER A 102 -6.80 -12.80 -5.40
N ASP A 103 -7.88 -12.24 -5.94
CA ASP A 103 -7.91 -10.91 -6.54
C ASP A 103 -8.17 -9.81 -5.50
N LEU A 104 -8.17 -10.10 -4.19
CA LEU A 104 -8.50 -9.13 -3.14
C LEU A 104 -7.63 -7.87 -3.19
N LEU A 105 -6.40 -8.01 -3.65
CA LEU A 105 -5.48 -6.95 -4.02
C LEU A 105 -4.65 -7.47 -5.20
N THR A 106 -4.53 -6.68 -6.26
CA THR A 106 -3.61 -7.00 -7.35
C THR A 106 -2.79 -5.77 -7.70
N ASN A 107 -1.53 -5.78 -7.29
CA ASN A 107 -0.57 -4.71 -7.54
C ASN A 107 -1.14 -3.33 -7.17
N GLY A 108 -1.55 -3.18 -5.91
CA GLY A 108 -1.89 -1.87 -5.38
C GLY A 108 -0.73 -0.91 -5.53
N ASP A 109 -1.03 0.35 -5.80
CA ASP A 109 -0.04 1.40 -6.00
C ASP A 109 -0.33 2.57 -5.05
N ASN A 110 -1.38 3.35 -5.33
CA ASN A 110 -1.73 4.50 -4.52
C ASN A 110 -2.74 4.15 -3.43
N LEU A 111 -2.61 4.82 -2.27
CA LEU A 111 -3.56 4.75 -1.16
C LEU A 111 -4.27 6.08 -1.00
N CYS A 112 -5.49 6.04 -0.48
CA CYS A 112 -6.24 7.24 -0.11
C CYS A 112 -7.00 6.99 1.20
N PRO A 113 -6.79 7.80 2.25
CA PRO A 113 -7.63 7.77 3.45
C PRO A 113 -9.09 8.03 3.08
N ALA A 114 -9.98 7.18 3.57
CA ALA A 114 -11.40 7.29 3.28
C ALA A 114 -12.17 7.99 4.43
N PRO A 115 -13.27 8.72 4.15
CA PRO A 115 -14.08 9.40 5.16
C PRO A 115 -14.66 8.47 6.25
N TRP A 116 -14.83 7.18 5.92
CA TRP A 116 -15.29 6.16 6.86
C TRP A 116 -14.17 5.60 7.76
N GLY A 117 -12.96 6.17 7.72
CA GLY A 117 -11.81 5.72 8.53
C GLY A 117 -11.06 4.51 7.98
N GLY A 118 -11.39 4.09 6.76
CA GLY A 118 -10.70 3.03 6.02
C GLY A 118 -9.66 3.56 5.03
N ILE A 119 -9.21 2.68 4.13
CA ILE A 119 -8.36 3.04 2.98
C ILE A 119 -9.04 2.67 1.67
N VAL A 120 -8.84 3.50 0.65
CA VAL A 120 -9.03 3.16 -0.75
C VAL A 120 -7.65 2.84 -1.35
N ILE A 121 -7.60 1.81 -2.18
CA ILE A 121 -6.40 1.31 -2.86
C ILE A 121 -6.68 1.37 -4.36
N CYS A 122 -5.80 2.01 -5.11
CA CYS A 122 -5.82 2.02 -6.57
C CYS A 122 -4.86 0.95 -7.08
N GLU A 123 -5.33 0.04 -7.94
CA GLU A 123 -4.49 -1.00 -8.55
C GLU A 123 -3.84 -0.50 -9.86
N ASP A 124 -2.56 -0.83 -10.05
CA ASP A 124 -1.82 -0.64 -11.30
C ASP A 124 -2.09 -1.81 -12.28
N LEU A 125 -2.10 -3.04 -11.75
CA LEU A 125 -2.13 -4.28 -12.53
C LEU A 125 -0.94 -4.38 -13.51
N ILE A 126 0.28 -4.42 -12.96
CA ILE A 126 1.51 -4.55 -13.76
C ILE A 126 1.63 -5.89 -14.49
N ASP A 127 0.95 -6.93 -14.00
CA ASP A 127 0.87 -8.23 -14.65
C ASP A 127 -0.60 -8.57 -14.99
N PRO A 128 -1.00 -8.49 -16.27
CA PRO A 128 -2.37 -8.76 -16.68
C PRO A 128 -2.77 -10.24 -16.55
N THR A 129 -1.84 -11.15 -16.24
CA THR A 129 -2.18 -12.55 -15.93
C THR A 129 -2.83 -12.70 -14.54
N PHE A 130 -2.70 -11.69 -13.68
CA PHE A 130 -3.24 -11.75 -12.32
C PHE A 130 -4.72 -11.41 -12.21
N SER A 131 -5.22 -10.56 -13.11
CA SER A 131 -6.60 -10.10 -13.18
C SER A 131 -6.90 -9.54 -14.58
N PRO A 132 -8.14 -9.64 -15.09
CA PRO A 132 -8.52 -9.06 -16.38
C PRO A 132 -8.60 -7.53 -16.40
N ALA A 133 -8.55 -6.87 -15.23
CA ALA A 133 -8.61 -5.41 -15.12
C ALA A 133 -8.08 -4.93 -13.75
N ALA A 134 -7.59 -3.69 -13.69
CA ALA A 134 -7.33 -2.99 -12.44
C ALA A 134 -8.64 -2.61 -11.74
N HIS A 135 -8.61 -2.56 -10.41
CA HIS A 135 -9.73 -2.18 -9.56
C HIS A 135 -9.39 -1.00 -8.64
N VAL A 136 -10.46 -0.44 -8.09
CA VAL A 136 -10.41 0.35 -6.87
C VAL A 136 -10.90 -0.54 -5.75
N ARG A 137 -10.01 -0.90 -4.82
CA ARG A 137 -10.34 -1.69 -3.63
C ARG A 137 -10.51 -0.76 -2.45
N CYS A 138 -11.36 -1.15 -1.51
CA CYS A 138 -11.56 -0.44 -0.26
C CYS A 138 -11.32 -1.41 0.89
N VAL A 139 -10.77 -0.90 1.99
CA VAL A 139 -10.65 -1.62 3.25
C VAL A 139 -11.35 -0.82 4.35
N THR A 140 -12.26 -1.46 5.07
CA THR A 140 -12.97 -0.85 6.21
C THR A 140 -12.06 -0.80 7.46
N PRO A 141 -12.42 -0.02 8.50
CA PRO A 141 -11.68 -0.03 9.77
C PRO A 141 -11.57 -1.41 10.42
N GLU A 142 -12.55 -2.29 10.18
CA GLU A 142 -12.57 -3.69 10.66
C GLU A 142 -11.77 -4.64 9.77
N GLY A 143 -11.10 -4.14 8.72
CA GLY A 143 -10.29 -4.94 7.81
C GLY A 143 -11.07 -5.66 6.71
N LYS A 144 -12.36 -5.33 6.50
CA LYS A 144 -13.14 -5.92 5.38
C LYS A 144 -12.73 -5.28 4.07
N ILE A 145 -12.52 -6.12 3.05
CA ILE A 145 -12.15 -5.68 1.71
C ILE A 145 -13.36 -5.75 0.78
N PHE A 146 -13.59 -4.71 -0.01
CA PHE A 146 -14.59 -4.72 -1.08
C PHE A 146 -14.11 -3.96 -2.31
N THR A 147 -14.76 -4.22 -3.45
CA THR A 147 -14.47 -3.55 -4.71
C THR A 147 -15.38 -2.36 -4.91
N LEU A 148 -14.81 -1.16 -5.03
CA LEU A 148 -15.56 0.05 -5.37
C LEU A 148 -15.78 0.19 -6.88
N ALA A 149 -14.73 -0.08 -7.67
CA ALA A 149 -14.78 0.06 -9.12
C ALA A 149 -13.88 -0.95 -9.83
N ARG A 150 -14.20 -1.22 -11.09
CA ARG A 150 -13.38 -2.01 -12.02
C ARG A 150 -13.14 -1.17 -13.27
N ASN A 151 -11.91 -1.16 -13.78
CA ASN A 151 -11.61 -0.51 -15.04
C ASN A 151 -12.24 -1.31 -16.20
N SER A 152 -13.32 -0.78 -16.78
CA SER A 152 -14.09 -1.50 -17.80
C SER A 152 -13.38 -1.63 -19.15
N SER A 153 -12.36 -0.82 -19.44
CA SER A 153 -11.55 -0.97 -20.66
C SER A 153 -10.55 -2.13 -20.57
N GLY A 154 -10.28 -2.67 -19.37
CA GLY A 154 -9.28 -3.71 -19.15
C GLY A 154 -7.86 -3.29 -19.50
N GLN A 155 -7.60 -1.99 -19.61
CA GLN A 155 -6.33 -1.40 -20.02
C GLN A 155 -6.03 -0.19 -19.14
N GLY A 156 -4.81 -0.16 -18.60
CA GLY A 156 -4.31 0.91 -17.74
C GLY A 156 -4.78 0.82 -16.28
N GLU A 157 -4.19 1.68 -15.48
CA GLU A 157 -4.36 1.73 -14.03
C GLU A 157 -5.39 2.75 -13.54
N PHE A 158 -5.80 2.57 -12.29
CA PHE A 158 -6.36 3.65 -11.49
C PHE A 158 -5.23 4.38 -10.75
N ALA A 159 -5.26 5.72 -10.71
CA ALA A 159 -4.21 6.49 -10.06
C ALA A 159 -4.74 7.74 -9.32
N GLY A 160 -4.07 8.08 -8.22
CA GLY A 160 -4.20 9.37 -7.54
C GLY A 160 -5.60 9.66 -6.98
N GLY A 161 -6.22 8.68 -6.32
CA GLY A 161 -7.53 8.85 -5.69
C GLY A 161 -7.52 9.87 -4.54
N CYS A 162 -8.54 10.72 -4.43
CA CYS A 162 -8.71 11.62 -3.28
C CYS A 162 -10.20 11.90 -2.98
N PHE A 163 -10.51 12.20 -1.72
CA PHE A 163 -11.85 12.64 -1.32
C PHE A 163 -11.94 14.17 -1.25
N SER A 164 -13.12 14.72 -1.55
CA SER A 164 -13.43 16.11 -1.23
C SER A 164 -13.33 16.36 0.29
N PRO A 165 -13.06 17.59 0.74
CA PRO A 165 -12.96 17.89 2.17
C PRO A 165 -14.23 17.55 2.98
N ASP A 166 -15.40 17.57 2.35
CA ASP A 166 -16.68 17.17 2.97
C ASP A 166 -16.97 15.66 2.85
N GLY A 167 -16.06 14.88 2.27
CA GLY A 167 -16.14 13.44 2.12
C GLY A 167 -17.18 12.94 1.11
N LYS A 168 -17.88 13.81 0.39
CA LYS A 168 -19.00 13.42 -0.49
C LYS A 168 -18.58 12.94 -1.87
N TRP A 169 -17.42 13.39 -2.33
CA TRP A 169 -16.91 13.06 -3.66
C TRP A 169 -15.59 12.34 -3.55
N PHE A 170 -15.45 11.26 -4.30
CA PHE A 170 -14.18 10.60 -4.57
C PHE A 170 -13.77 10.89 -6.01
N PHE A 171 -12.58 11.43 -6.19
CA PHE A 171 -11.98 11.70 -7.50
C PHE A 171 -10.91 10.65 -7.76
N ILE A 172 -10.88 10.09 -8.97
CA ILE A 172 -9.85 9.12 -9.35
C ILE A 172 -9.55 9.21 -10.84
N ASN A 173 -8.30 8.92 -11.21
CA ASN A 173 -7.85 8.98 -12.60
C ASN A 173 -7.77 7.57 -13.20
N LEU A 174 -8.17 7.46 -14.47
CA LEU A 174 -7.79 6.36 -15.36
C LEU A 174 -6.60 6.84 -16.17
N GLN A 175 -5.39 6.54 -15.69
CA GLN A 175 -4.17 7.24 -16.08
C GLN A 175 -3.93 7.18 -17.60
N THR A 176 -3.91 5.98 -18.18
CA THR A 176 -3.66 5.77 -19.62
C THR A 176 -4.70 6.43 -20.51
N ARG A 177 -5.92 6.63 -20.00
CA ARG A 177 -7.02 7.27 -20.76
C ARG A 177 -7.04 8.80 -20.61
N GLY A 178 -6.31 9.35 -19.63
CA GLY A 178 -6.35 10.78 -19.32
C GLY A 178 -7.72 11.26 -18.84
N ILE A 179 -8.48 10.41 -18.14
CA ILE A 179 -9.83 10.73 -17.65
C ILE A 179 -9.81 10.77 -16.13
N THR A 180 -10.40 11.83 -15.55
CA THR A 180 -10.74 11.89 -14.13
C THR A 180 -12.24 11.64 -13.95
N VAL A 181 -12.60 10.76 -13.02
CA VAL A 181 -13.98 10.45 -12.66
C VAL A 181 -14.26 11.02 -11.28
N ALA A 182 -15.41 11.68 -11.12
CA ALA A 182 -15.95 12.07 -9.83
C ALA A 182 -17.09 11.11 -9.47
N VAL A 183 -16.92 10.38 -8.36
CA VAL A 183 -17.88 9.41 -7.84
C VAL A 183 -18.49 9.98 -6.57
N THR A 184 -19.81 9.86 -6.41
CA THR A 184 -20.50 10.15 -5.15
C THR A 184 -21.36 8.95 -4.78
N GLY A 185 -21.60 8.77 -3.49
CA GLY A 185 -22.36 7.66 -2.97
C GLY A 185 -22.60 7.82 -1.46
N PRO A 186 -23.37 6.90 -0.86
CA PRO A 186 -23.57 6.89 0.57
C PRO A 186 -22.35 6.28 1.28
N TRP A 187 -21.22 7.01 1.27
CA TRP A 187 -19.93 6.56 1.82
C TRP A 187 -20.02 6.14 3.29
N GLU A 188 -20.98 6.69 4.03
CA GLU A 188 -21.29 6.33 5.43
C GLU A 188 -21.85 4.92 5.61
N LYS A 189 -22.18 4.20 4.53
CA LYS A 189 -22.71 2.82 4.55
C LYS A 189 -21.66 1.78 4.17
N ALA A 190 -20.41 2.19 3.94
CA ALA A 190 -19.29 1.33 3.57
C ALA A 190 -18.84 0.42 4.73
#